data_AF-A0A6J5C4H4-F1
#
_entry.id   AF-A0A6J5C4H4-F1
#
_cell.length_a   1.000
_cell.length_b   1.000
_cell.length_c   1.000
_cell.angle_alpha   90.00
_cell.angle_beta   90.00
_cell.angle_gamma   90.00
#
_symmetry.space_group_name_H-M   'P 1'
#
loop_
_entity.id
_entity.type
_entity.pdbx_description
1 polymer ?
#
loop_
_entity_poly.entity_id
_entity_poly.type
_entity_poly.pdbx_seq_one_letter_code
_entity_poly.pdbx_strand_id
1 'polypeptide(L)'
;MNHKTRHFPASAGARPAGAELPHRQSRGAENGTGRRQQRLVAAHAGRTLLALRRRGPRREAGVAVVEFGLILPLLLLLVFGMVEFSIALYDKAVITNASREAARAGVMYKVPVLTPAQITTVAQNYASTYLITFGTSTPVSVAVDQSAGTTTGQPLKVTLTYSYSGVGLGSIVTQLVGTVPLTAVTTMNYE
;
A
#
# COMPACT_ATOMS: atom_id res chain seq x y z
N MET A 1 -43.21 13.95 45.62
CA MET A 1 -42.52 15.20 46.03
C MET A 1 -42.01 15.89 44.77
N ASN A 2 -42.70 16.83 44.13
CA ASN A 2 -43.10 18.21 44.49
C ASN A 2 -41.95 19.13 44.95
N HIS A 3 -41.46 19.97 44.03
CA HIS A 3 -41.07 21.38 44.20
C HIS A 3 -40.90 21.98 42.78
N LYS A 4 -41.88 22.63 42.16
CA LYS A 4 -42.54 23.94 42.41
C LYS A 4 -41.67 25.16 42.02
N THR A 5 -41.78 25.52 40.73
CA THR A 5 -42.05 26.85 40.13
C THR A 5 -41.46 28.13 40.72
N ARG A 6 -40.98 29.03 39.84
CA ARG A 6 -41.38 30.45 39.86
C ARG A 6 -41.63 31.02 38.46
N HIS A 7 -42.81 31.60 38.33
CA HIS A 7 -43.34 32.50 37.29
C HIS A 7 -42.95 33.96 37.61
N PHE A 8 -42.96 34.86 36.61
CA PHE A 8 -43.78 36.09 36.53
C PHE A 8 -43.30 37.03 35.37
N PRO A 9 -44.15 37.97 34.85
CA PRO A 9 -44.30 38.25 33.43
C PRO A 9 -44.19 39.77 33.08
N ALA A 10 -44.64 40.11 31.86
CA ALA A 10 -44.58 41.37 31.11
C ALA A 10 -45.32 42.61 31.66
N SER A 11 -44.93 43.79 31.17
CA SER A 11 -45.78 44.98 30.87
C SER A 11 -45.02 45.86 29.86
N ALA A 12 -45.50 46.34 28.70
CA ALA A 12 -46.76 46.90 28.20
C ALA A 12 -47.01 48.39 28.59
N GLY A 13 -47.15 49.26 27.57
CA GLY A 13 -47.71 50.63 27.63
C GLY A 13 -46.70 51.73 27.22
N ALA A 14 -46.67 52.26 25.98
CA ALA A 14 -47.62 53.17 25.31
C ALA A 14 -47.60 54.64 25.80
N ARG A 15 -47.00 55.54 24.97
CA ARG A 15 -47.46 56.87 24.40
C ARG A 15 -48.55 57.70 25.15
N PRO A 16 -48.81 59.02 24.84
CA PRO A 16 -48.10 60.06 24.05
C PRO A 16 -48.14 61.52 24.62
N ALA A 17 -47.55 62.47 23.86
CA ALA A 17 -47.95 63.84 23.48
C ALA A 17 -48.59 64.88 24.44
N GLY A 18 -48.12 66.13 24.34
CA GLY A 18 -48.83 67.39 24.67
C GLY A 18 -47.89 68.50 25.17
N ALA A 19 -47.47 69.43 24.29
CA ALA A 19 -47.96 70.83 24.18
C ALA A 19 -47.27 71.81 25.16
N GLU A 20 -46.32 72.66 24.71
CA GLU A 20 -46.50 74.09 24.32
C GLU A 20 -46.87 75.01 25.52
N LEU A 21 -46.31 76.18 25.84
CA LEU A 21 -45.54 77.30 25.21
C LEU A 21 -45.27 78.33 26.38
N PRO A 22 -44.82 79.61 26.25
CA PRO A 22 -44.09 80.34 25.19
C PRO A 22 -42.93 81.26 25.68
N HIS A 23 -42.26 81.89 24.69
CA HIS A 23 -41.69 83.26 24.63
C HIS A 23 -40.66 83.75 25.67
N ARG A 24 -39.45 84.13 25.21
CA ARG A 24 -39.04 85.55 25.03
C ARG A 24 -37.68 85.72 24.30
N GLN A 25 -37.70 86.63 23.30
CA GLN A 25 -36.66 87.54 22.78
C GLN A 25 -35.26 87.01 22.43
N SER A 26 -34.79 87.03 21.17
CA SER A 26 -34.58 88.12 20.19
C SER A 26 -33.12 88.63 20.17
N ARG A 27 -32.63 88.74 18.93
CA ARG A 27 -31.45 89.47 18.42
C ARG A 27 -30.09 88.77 18.46
N GLY A 28 -29.52 88.67 17.26
CA GLY A 28 -28.16 88.27 16.98
C GLY A 28 -28.03 87.88 15.52
N ALA A 29 -28.22 88.86 14.63
CA ALA A 29 -27.92 88.72 13.21
C ALA A 29 -26.40 88.74 13.03
N GLU A 30 -25.82 87.74 12.37
CA GLU A 30 -24.55 87.94 11.69
C GLU A 30 -24.34 86.95 10.53
N ASN A 31 -23.90 87.53 9.43
CA ASN A 31 -23.66 86.95 8.12
C ASN A 31 -22.52 85.93 8.15
N GLY A 32 -22.58 84.93 7.26
CA GLY A 32 -21.51 83.93 7.15
C GLY A 32 -21.63 83.03 5.92
N THR A 33 -21.68 83.66 4.76
CA THR A 33 -21.42 83.12 3.42
C THR A 33 -20.32 82.06 3.44
N GLY A 34 -20.57 80.84 2.93
CA GLY A 34 -19.48 79.86 2.80
C GLY A 34 -19.85 78.38 2.57
N ARG A 35 -21.13 78.02 2.41
CA ARG A 35 -21.51 76.65 2.01
C ARG A 35 -21.46 76.51 0.49
N ARG A 36 -20.29 76.23 -0.09
CA ARG A 36 -20.11 75.66 -1.44
C ARG A 36 -18.64 75.48 -1.81
N GLN A 37 -17.91 74.56 -1.15
CA GLN A 37 -16.67 73.96 -1.70
C GLN A 37 -16.07 72.90 -0.75
N GLN A 38 -16.86 71.93 -0.29
CA GLN A 38 -16.30 70.75 0.41
C GLN A 38 -17.03 69.49 -0.04
N ARG A 39 -16.87 69.16 -1.32
CA ARG A 39 -17.14 67.83 -1.89
C ARG A 39 -16.18 67.58 -3.03
N LEU A 40 -14.92 67.26 -2.75
CA LEU A 40 -14.00 66.67 -3.76
C LEU A 40 -12.67 66.12 -3.22
N VAL A 41 -12.55 65.70 -1.96
CA VAL A 41 -11.26 65.16 -1.44
C VAL A 41 -11.40 63.87 -0.61
N ALA A 42 -12.34 62.99 -0.95
CA ALA A 42 -12.50 61.71 -0.24
C ALA A 42 -12.60 60.49 -1.19
N ALA A 43 -11.75 60.42 -2.20
CA ALA A 43 -11.77 59.31 -3.17
C ALA A 43 -10.40 58.68 -3.50
N HIS A 44 -9.33 58.99 -2.76
CA HIS A 44 -7.98 58.47 -3.10
C HIS A 44 -7.19 57.85 -1.94
N ALA A 45 -7.77 57.62 -0.76
CA ALA A 45 -7.04 57.15 0.42
C ALA A 45 -7.34 55.69 0.84
N GLY A 46 -7.75 54.81 -0.07
CA GLY A 46 -8.28 53.49 0.34
C GLY A 46 -7.94 52.26 -0.51
N ARG A 47 -6.97 52.32 -1.43
CA ARG A 47 -6.80 51.23 -2.43
C ARG A 47 -5.37 50.76 -2.71
N THR A 48 -4.46 50.87 -1.75
CA THR A 48 -3.06 50.47 -1.98
C THR A 48 -2.47 49.63 -0.84
N LEU A 49 -3.23 48.73 -0.21
CA LEU A 49 -2.68 47.77 0.77
C LEU A 49 -3.31 46.37 0.73
N LEU A 50 -3.77 45.88 -0.44
CA LEU A 50 -4.27 44.49 -0.55
C LEU A 50 -3.87 43.85 -1.88
N ALA A 51 -2.57 43.87 -2.19
CA ALA A 51 -2.02 43.04 -3.27
C ALA A 51 -0.69 42.40 -2.86
N LEU A 52 -0.58 41.95 -1.61
CA LEU A 52 0.31 40.84 -1.30
C LEU A 52 -0.32 39.58 -1.88
N ARG A 53 -0.20 39.45 -3.20
CA ARG A 53 -0.49 38.24 -3.96
C ARG A 53 0.35 37.14 -3.33
N ARG A 54 -0.25 36.37 -2.40
CA ARG A 54 0.30 35.14 -1.85
C ARG A 54 0.65 34.25 -3.04
N ARG A 55 1.91 34.30 -3.45
CA ARG A 55 2.52 33.36 -4.38
C ARG A 55 2.75 32.09 -3.55
N GLY A 56 1.66 31.35 -3.33
CA GLY A 56 1.70 30.11 -2.55
C GLY A 56 2.59 29.06 -3.21
N PRO A 57 3.00 28.01 -2.47
CA PRO A 57 4.06 27.04 -2.82
C PRO A 57 3.71 26.09 -3.98
N ARG A 58 2.77 26.46 -4.85
CA ARG A 58 2.21 25.62 -5.92
C ARG A 58 3.25 25.14 -6.94
N ARG A 59 4.36 25.87 -7.12
CA ARG A 59 5.44 25.44 -8.03
C ARG A 59 6.29 24.32 -7.47
N GLU A 60 6.61 24.35 -6.18
CA GLU A 60 7.46 23.34 -5.52
C GLU A 60 6.74 21.99 -5.41
N ALA A 61 5.44 22.01 -5.07
CA ALA A 61 4.64 20.78 -4.99
C ALA A 61 4.51 20.05 -6.34
N GLY A 62 4.42 20.78 -7.46
CA GLY A 62 4.34 20.18 -8.80
C GLY A 62 5.65 19.53 -9.26
N VAL A 63 6.79 20.12 -8.89
CA VAL A 63 8.11 19.57 -9.20
C VAL A 63 8.37 18.29 -8.40
N ALA A 64 8.02 18.28 -7.11
CA ALA A 64 8.17 17.09 -6.26
C ALA A 64 7.41 15.86 -6.77
N VAL A 65 6.22 16.04 -7.37
CA VAL A 65 5.45 14.95 -7.98
C VAL A 65 6.18 14.34 -9.19
N VAL A 66 6.85 15.17 -9.98
CA VAL A 66 7.63 14.71 -11.15
C VAL A 66 8.89 13.98 -10.69
N GLU A 67 9.62 14.53 -9.72
CA GLU A 67 10.82 13.89 -9.14
C GLU A 67 10.50 12.52 -8.55
N PHE A 68 9.42 12.43 -7.77
CA PHE A 68 8.94 11.16 -7.24
C PHE A 68 8.52 10.20 -8.36
N GLY A 69 7.82 10.69 -9.39
CA GLY A 69 7.41 9.90 -10.55
C GLY A 69 8.57 9.29 -11.33
N LEU A 70 9.76 9.89 -11.30
CA LEU A 70 10.96 9.34 -11.94
C LEU A 70 11.67 8.29 -11.08
N ILE A 71 11.64 8.42 -9.75
CA ILE A 71 12.29 7.47 -8.82
C ILE A 71 11.40 6.24 -8.59
N LEU A 72 10.08 6.43 -8.57
CA LEU A 72 9.11 5.39 -8.28
C LEU A 72 9.28 4.12 -9.15
N PRO A 73 9.47 4.19 -10.48
CA PRO A 73 9.66 3.01 -11.31
C PRO A 73 10.89 2.18 -10.91
N LEU A 74 12.00 2.84 -10.59
CA LEU A 74 13.22 2.17 -10.15
C LEU A 74 13.03 1.52 -8.77
N LEU A 75 12.35 2.23 -7.86
CA LEU A 75 12.01 1.71 -6.53
C LEU A 75 11.11 0.47 -6.62
N LEU A 76 10.06 0.53 -7.46
CA LEU A 76 9.15 -0.60 -7.68
C LEU A 76 9.89 -1.79 -8.29
N LEU A 77 10.74 -1.57 -9.29
CA LEU A 77 11.55 -2.63 -9.88
C LEU A 77 12.45 -3.31 -8.83
N LEU A 78 13.08 -2.53 -7.96
CA LEU A 78 13.91 -3.06 -6.88
C LEU A 78 13.09 -3.89 -5.88
N VAL A 79 11.95 -3.36 -5.43
CA VAL A 79 11.09 -4.02 -4.45
C VAL A 79 10.48 -5.30 -5.02
N PHE A 80 9.89 -5.26 -6.22
CA PHE A 80 9.35 -6.45 -6.87
C PHE A 80 10.46 -7.47 -7.19
N GLY A 81 11.63 -7.00 -7.61
CA GLY A 81 12.79 -7.86 -7.84
C GLY A 81 13.22 -8.60 -6.58
N MET A 82 13.31 -7.90 -5.45
CA MET A 82 13.63 -8.51 -4.16
C MET A 82 12.57 -9.53 -3.72
N VAL A 83 11.29 -9.20 -3.85
CA VAL A 83 10.19 -10.09 -3.46
C VAL A 83 10.20 -11.35 -4.32
N GLU A 84 10.23 -11.23 -5.64
CA GLU A 84 10.20 -12.39 -6.53
C GLU A 84 11.47 -13.24 -6.41
N PHE A 85 12.63 -12.62 -6.22
CA PHE A 85 13.87 -13.34 -5.97
C PHE A 85 13.82 -14.13 -4.65
N SER A 86 13.27 -13.52 -3.59
CA SER A 86 13.09 -14.19 -2.30
C SER A 86 12.19 -15.42 -2.41
N ILE A 87 11.15 -15.34 -3.24
CA ILE A 87 10.22 -16.45 -3.46
C ILE A 87 10.86 -17.56 -4.28
N ALA A 88 11.65 -17.23 -5.31
CA ALA A 88 12.43 -18.22 -6.04
C ALA A 88 13.41 -18.99 -5.12
N LEU A 89 14.07 -18.28 -4.18
CA LEU A 89 14.94 -18.91 -3.18
C LEU A 89 14.15 -19.76 -2.16
N TYR A 90 12.97 -19.31 -1.77
CA TYR A 90 12.08 -20.09 -0.91
C TYR A 90 11.66 -21.39 -1.61
N ASP A 91 11.20 -21.34 -2.86
CA ASP A 91 10.81 -22.52 -3.63
C ASP A 91 12.00 -23.47 -3.84
N LYS A 92 13.20 -22.91 -4.04
CA LYS A 92 14.45 -23.69 -4.08
C LYS A 92 14.68 -24.46 -2.77
N ALA A 93 14.43 -23.85 -1.62
CA ALA A 93 14.51 -24.52 -0.33
C ALA A 93 13.42 -25.60 -0.19
N VAL A 94 12.19 -25.32 -0.65
CA VAL A 94 11.08 -26.28 -0.64
C VAL A 94 11.43 -27.54 -1.44
N ILE A 95 11.90 -27.43 -2.68
CA ILE A 95 12.26 -28.61 -3.49
C ILE A 95 13.46 -29.36 -2.91
N THR A 96 14.35 -28.67 -2.19
CA THR A 96 15.48 -29.30 -1.49
C THR A 96 15.00 -30.11 -0.28
N ASN A 97 14.02 -29.60 0.45
CA ASN A 97 13.43 -30.34 1.56
C ASN A 97 12.56 -31.50 1.06
N ALA A 98 11.81 -31.30 -0.02
CA ALA A 98 11.03 -32.36 -0.67
C ALA A 98 11.90 -33.52 -1.15
N SER A 99 13.07 -33.24 -1.77
CA SER A 99 14.00 -34.29 -2.20
C SER A 99 14.55 -35.09 -1.01
N ARG A 100 14.83 -34.42 0.11
CA ARG A 100 15.28 -35.07 1.35
C ARG A 100 14.21 -35.94 1.98
N GLU A 101 12.98 -35.43 2.09
CA GLU A 101 11.89 -36.21 2.71
C GLU A 101 11.53 -37.43 1.86
N ALA A 102 11.52 -37.28 0.53
CA ALA A 102 11.33 -38.41 -0.38
C ALA A 102 12.45 -39.44 -0.29
N ALA A 103 13.73 -38.99 -0.26
CA ALA A 103 14.86 -39.89 -0.07
C ALA A 103 14.77 -40.63 1.28
N ARG A 104 14.46 -39.92 2.37
CA ARG A 104 14.30 -40.49 3.71
C ARG A 104 13.18 -41.53 3.76
N ALA A 105 12.03 -41.23 3.15
CA ALA A 105 10.93 -42.17 3.06
C ALA A 105 11.29 -43.41 2.22
N GLY A 106 12.12 -43.23 1.19
CA GLY A 106 12.56 -44.28 0.28
C GLY A 106 13.59 -45.24 0.87
N VAL A 107 14.57 -44.75 1.64
CA VAL A 107 15.65 -45.59 2.22
C VAL A 107 15.23 -46.44 3.41
N MET A 108 14.07 -46.15 3.99
CA MET A 108 13.60 -46.79 5.22
C MET A 108 13.19 -48.24 4.95
N TYR A 109 13.75 -49.18 5.72
CA TYR A 109 13.41 -50.60 5.61
C TYR A 109 11.89 -50.86 5.74
N LYS A 110 11.27 -51.31 4.64
CA LYS A 110 9.85 -51.68 4.56
C LYS A 110 9.69 -52.88 3.65
N VAL A 111 8.69 -53.72 3.93
CA VAL A 111 8.31 -54.86 3.09
C VAL A 111 6.85 -54.70 2.66
N PRO A 112 6.57 -54.46 1.36
CA PRO A 112 7.52 -54.25 0.26
C PRO A 112 8.26 -52.90 0.33
N VAL A 113 9.43 -52.83 -0.29
CA VAL A 113 10.22 -51.59 -0.42
C VAL A 113 9.47 -50.57 -1.28
N LEU A 114 9.67 -49.28 -1.03
CA LEU A 114 8.99 -48.23 -1.79
C LEU A 114 9.46 -48.23 -3.25
N THR A 115 8.48 -48.28 -4.15
CA THR A 115 8.72 -48.11 -5.59
C THR A 115 9.11 -46.66 -5.92
N PRO A 116 9.79 -46.42 -7.05
CA PRO A 116 10.07 -45.07 -7.54
C PRO A 116 8.82 -44.18 -7.61
N ALA A 117 7.67 -44.71 -8.02
CA ALA A 117 6.42 -43.98 -8.11
C ALA A 117 5.90 -43.51 -6.72
N GLN A 118 6.04 -44.34 -5.70
CA GLN A 118 5.66 -43.99 -4.33
C GLN A 118 6.58 -42.90 -3.76
N ILE A 119 7.89 -42.98 -4.02
CA ILE A 119 8.87 -41.95 -3.61
C ILE A 119 8.59 -40.62 -4.34
N THR A 120 8.30 -40.68 -5.64
CA THR A 120 7.87 -39.53 -6.43
C THR A 120 6.62 -38.88 -5.84
N THR A 121 5.64 -39.68 -5.41
CA THR A 121 4.42 -39.17 -4.77
C THR A 121 4.73 -38.43 -3.46
N VAL A 122 5.66 -38.92 -2.64
CA VAL A 122 6.10 -38.22 -1.42
C VAL A 122 6.69 -36.85 -1.76
N ALA A 123 7.61 -36.80 -2.74
CA ALA A 123 8.21 -35.56 -3.20
C ALA A 123 7.17 -34.56 -3.75
N GLN A 124 6.25 -35.04 -4.59
CA GLN A 124 5.21 -34.21 -5.21
C GLN A 124 4.19 -33.70 -4.19
N ASN A 125 3.79 -34.52 -3.22
CA ASN A 125 2.90 -34.09 -2.15
C ASN A 125 3.53 -32.98 -1.30
N TYR A 126 4.82 -33.14 -0.96
CA TYR A 126 5.56 -32.10 -0.25
C TYR A 126 5.60 -30.81 -1.08
N ALA A 127 6.02 -30.90 -2.35
CA ALA A 127 6.13 -29.74 -3.21
C ALA A 127 4.78 -29.03 -3.44
N SER A 128 3.71 -29.80 -3.69
CA SER A 128 2.35 -29.28 -3.88
C SER A 128 1.82 -28.52 -2.65
N THR A 129 2.25 -28.93 -1.45
CA THR A 129 1.82 -28.30 -0.19
C THR A 129 2.54 -26.97 0.06
N TYR A 130 3.81 -26.85 -0.32
CA TYR A 130 4.66 -25.74 0.14
C TYR A 130 5.16 -24.80 -0.95
N LEU A 131 5.07 -25.16 -2.24
CA LEU A 131 5.50 -24.28 -3.33
C LEU A 131 4.58 -23.08 -3.50
N ILE A 132 5.17 -21.93 -3.83
CA ILE A 132 4.43 -20.72 -4.19
C ILE A 132 4.33 -20.64 -5.72
N THR A 133 3.21 -21.12 -6.25
CA THR A 133 3.03 -21.25 -7.72
C THR A 133 2.31 -20.08 -8.38
N PHE A 134 1.74 -19.17 -7.59
CA PHE A 134 0.93 -18.05 -8.06
C PHE A 134 -0.18 -18.41 -9.06
N GLY A 135 -0.72 -19.63 -8.97
CA GLY A 135 -1.76 -20.12 -9.89
C GLY A 135 -1.21 -20.70 -11.21
N THR A 136 0.10 -20.66 -11.44
CA THR A 136 0.75 -21.40 -12.53
C THR A 136 1.14 -22.79 -12.05
N SER A 137 0.33 -23.79 -12.40
CA SER A 137 0.64 -25.18 -12.02
C SER A 137 1.71 -25.77 -12.94
N THR A 138 2.98 -25.41 -12.74
CA THR A 138 4.11 -26.15 -13.30
C THR A 138 4.42 -27.34 -12.38
N PRO A 139 4.12 -28.59 -12.80
CA PRO A 139 4.38 -29.76 -11.97
C PRO A 139 5.88 -29.91 -11.72
N VAL A 140 6.25 -30.27 -10.49
CA VAL A 140 7.63 -30.66 -10.17
C VAL A 140 7.94 -31.99 -10.82
N SER A 141 9.01 -32.01 -11.62
CA SER A 141 9.56 -33.24 -12.18
C SER A 141 10.44 -33.93 -11.15
N VAL A 142 10.21 -35.22 -10.94
CA VAL A 142 10.95 -36.03 -9.97
C VAL A 142 11.59 -37.21 -10.68
N ALA A 143 12.91 -37.35 -10.54
CA ALA A 143 13.64 -38.52 -10.99
C ALA A 143 14.18 -39.27 -9.76
N VAL A 144 13.83 -40.55 -9.66
CA VAL A 144 14.24 -41.45 -8.58
C VAL A 144 15.14 -42.53 -9.18
N ASP A 145 16.37 -42.62 -8.70
CA ASP A 145 17.38 -43.54 -9.17
C ASP A 145 17.67 -44.57 -8.06
N GLN A 146 17.18 -45.79 -8.29
CA GLN A 146 17.41 -46.99 -7.47
C GLN A 146 18.25 -48.03 -8.23
N SER A 147 18.99 -47.63 -9.25
CA SER A 147 19.72 -48.56 -10.14
C SER A 147 20.79 -49.38 -9.42
N ALA A 148 21.29 -48.90 -8.29
CA ALA A 148 22.22 -49.62 -7.42
C ALA A 148 21.57 -50.74 -6.58
N GLY A 149 20.23 -50.85 -6.61
CA GLY A 149 19.47 -51.78 -5.79
C GLY A 149 18.90 -51.11 -4.52
N THR A 150 18.12 -51.89 -3.76
CA THR A 150 17.33 -51.41 -2.61
C THR A 150 17.70 -52.08 -1.29
N THR A 151 18.84 -52.77 -1.26
CA THR A 151 19.38 -53.41 -0.06
C THR A 151 20.19 -52.42 0.76
N THR A 152 20.27 -52.63 2.08
CA THR A 152 21.06 -51.83 3.01
C THR A 152 22.46 -51.51 2.46
N GLY A 153 22.86 -50.25 2.54
CA GLY A 153 24.11 -49.71 2.02
C GLY A 153 24.06 -49.20 0.58
N GLN A 154 23.06 -49.56 -0.23
CA GLN A 154 22.95 -49.05 -1.60
C GLN A 154 22.42 -47.61 -1.65
N PRO A 155 22.92 -46.75 -2.56
CA PRO A 155 22.46 -45.38 -2.67
C PRO A 155 21.12 -45.27 -3.39
N LEU A 156 20.20 -44.53 -2.80
CA LEU A 156 19.02 -43.95 -3.45
C LEU A 156 19.31 -42.48 -3.77
N LYS A 157 19.18 -42.08 -5.04
CA LYS A 157 19.29 -40.68 -5.48
C LYS A 157 17.93 -40.14 -5.94
N VAL A 158 17.50 -39.02 -5.37
CA VAL A 158 16.26 -38.32 -5.69
C VAL A 158 16.60 -36.93 -6.23
N THR A 159 16.19 -36.65 -7.46
CA THR A 159 16.37 -35.36 -8.14
C THR A 159 15.03 -34.71 -8.39
N LEU A 160 14.86 -33.48 -7.91
CA LEU A 160 13.69 -32.63 -8.18
C LEU A 160 14.07 -31.49 -9.10
N THR A 161 13.23 -31.24 -10.10
CA THR A 161 13.36 -30.11 -11.02
C THR A 161 12.06 -29.33 -11.06
N TYR A 162 12.12 -28.03 -10.77
CA TYR A 162 10.99 -27.12 -10.76
C TYR A 162 11.24 -25.91 -11.64
N SER A 163 10.30 -25.60 -12.52
CA SER A 163 10.39 -24.48 -13.45
C SER A 163 9.68 -23.26 -12.86
N TYR A 164 10.44 -22.36 -12.26
CA TYR A 164 9.93 -21.13 -11.67
C TYR A 164 9.68 -20.07 -12.75
N SER A 165 8.46 -19.52 -12.82
CA SER A 165 8.07 -18.52 -13.81
C SER A 165 7.73 -17.14 -13.23
N GLY A 166 7.58 -17.00 -11.91
CA GLY A 166 7.16 -15.74 -11.27
C GLY A 166 5.82 -15.19 -11.81
N VAL A 167 5.51 -13.91 -11.54
CA VAL A 167 4.27 -13.26 -12.00
C VAL A 167 4.52 -11.96 -12.77
N GLY A 168 5.39 -11.09 -12.26
CA GLY A 168 5.69 -9.77 -12.80
C GLY A 168 7.02 -9.74 -13.54
N LEU A 169 8.14 -9.60 -12.81
CA LEU A 169 9.46 -9.54 -13.44
C LEU A 169 9.88 -10.93 -13.94
N GLY A 170 9.58 -11.98 -13.17
CA GLY A 170 9.87 -13.36 -13.52
C GLY A 170 9.20 -13.80 -14.82
N SER A 171 7.97 -13.33 -15.10
CA SER A 171 7.28 -13.67 -16.34
C SER A 171 7.93 -12.97 -17.54
N ILE A 172 8.33 -11.69 -17.39
CA ILE A 172 9.10 -10.96 -18.41
C ILE A 172 10.45 -11.63 -18.68
N VAL A 173 11.18 -11.98 -17.62
CA VAL A 173 12.48 -12.67 -17.73
C VAL A 173 12.28 -14.02 -18.44
N THR A 174 11.28 -14.80 -18.05
CA THR A 174 10.97 -16.09 -18.67
C THR A 174 10.67 -15.96 -20.17
N GLN A 175 9.97 -14.91 -20.59
CA GLN A 175 9.71 -14.65 -22.02
C GLN A 175 10.98 -14.25 -22.79
N LEU A 176 11.94 -13.59 -22.13
CA LEU A 176 13.17 -13.12 -22.77
C LEU A 176 14.25 -14.20 -22.87
N VAL A 177 14.48 -14.94 -21.78
CA VAL A 177 15.59 -15.91 -21.67
C VAL A 177 15.13 -17.38 -21.55
N GLY A 178 13.82 -17.62 -21.57
CA GLY A 178 13.24 -18.92 -21.30
C GLY A 178 13.15 -19.23 -19.81
N THR A 179 12.49 -20.35 -19.48
CA THR A 179 12.31 -20.76 -18.09
C THR A 179 13.61 -21.33 -17.52
N VAL A 180 14.03 -20.83 -16.36
CA VAL A 180 15.22 -21.33 -15.65
C VAL A 180 14.80 -22.38 -14.62
N PRO A 181 15.20 -23.66 -14.77
CA PRO A 181 14.83 -24.70 -13.84
C PRO A 181 15.64 -24.61 -12.54
N LEU A 182 14.96 -24.73 -11.40
CA LEU A 182 15.51 -24.95 -10.08
C LEU A 182 15.66 -26.46 -9.85
N THR A 183 16.89 -26.93 -9.62
CA THR A 183 17.15 -28.36 -9.41
C THR A 183 17.67 -28.66 -8.01
N ALA A 184 17.14 -29.68 -7.33
CA ALA A 184 17.67 -30.18 -6.06
C ALA A 184 17.96 -31.69 -6.16
N VAL A 185 19.05 -32.14 -5.56
CA VAL A 185 19.46 -33.55 -5.56
C VAL A 185 19.74 -33.98 -4.13
N THR A 186 19.25 -35.15 -3.74
CA THR A 186 19.58 -35.78 -2.47
C THR A 186 19.94 -37.24 -2.71
N THR A 187 21.01 -37.70 -2.08
CA THR A 187 21.41 -39.11 -2.07
C THR A 187 21.45 -39.59 -0.63
N MET A 188 20.82 -40.73 -0.34
CA MET A 188 20.83 -41.41 0.95
C MET A 188 21.05 -42.90 0.73
N ASN A 189 21.66 -43.61 1.68
CA ASN A 189 21.82 -45.06 1.57
C ASN A 189 20.65 -45.78 2.23
N TYR A 190 20.18 -46.87 1.63
CA TYR A 190 19.21 -47.77 2.25
C TYR A 190 19.74 -48.24 3.62
N GLU A 191 18.87 -48.25 4.63
CA GLU A 191 19.15 -48.74 5.98
C GLU A 191 18.19 -49.86 6.36
#